data_AF-A0A8T3Z735-F1
#
_entry.id   AF-A0A8T3Z735-F1
#
_cell.length_a   1.000
_cell.length_b   1.000
_cell.length_c   1.000
_cell.angle_alpha   90.00
_cell.angle_beta   90.00
_cell.angle_gamma   90.00
#
_symmetry.space_group_name_H-M   'P 1'
#
loop_
_entity.id
_entity.type
_entity.pdbx_description
1 polymer ?
#
loop_
_entity_poly.entity_id
_entity_poly.type
_entity_poly.pdbx_seq_one_letter_code
_entity_poly.pdbx_strand_id
1 'polypeptide(L)' 'FLGIRTPWTMSSKTVWKQTRTLGGRLFKIASIIMLGGILVPTLALPLLLIPIIAASLFLIVYSYVLYKKEKK' A
#
# COMPACT_ATOMS: atom_id res chain seq x y z
N PHE A 1 -12.50 10.40 -2.66
CA PHE A 1 -11.26 10.86 -3.32
C PHE A 1 -9.96 10.21 -2.77
N LEU A 2 -10.01 9.14 -1.98
CA LEU A 2 -8.82 8.50 -1.35
C LEU A 2 -8.20 7.37 -2.21
N GLY A 3 -6.87 7.36 -2.35
CA GLY A 3 -6.10 6.32 -3.05
C GLY A 3 -4.76 6.83 -3.63
N ILE A 4 -3.85 5.92 -4.00
CA ILE A 4 -2.57 6.26 -4.64
C ILE A 4 -2.84 6.73 -6.08
N ARG A 5 -2.55 8.01 -6.35
CA ARG A 5 -2.73 8.66 -7.65
C ARG A 5 -1.40 8.91 -8.34
N THR A 6 -0.82 7.85 -8.85
CA THR A 6 0.29 7.94 -9.80
C THR A 6 -0.25 8.29 -11.20
N PRO A 7 0.56 8.89 -12.10
CA PRO A 7 0.12 9.25 -13.45
C PRO A 7 -0.57 8.10 -14.19
N TRP A 8 -0.07 6.87 -14.01
CA TRP A 8 -0.60 5.67 -14.65
C TRP A 8 -1.90 5.12 -14.02
N THR A 9 -2.14 5.31 -12.72
CA THR A 9 -3.42 4.90 -12.09
C THR A 9 -4.57 5.81 -12.51
N MET A 10 -4.29 7.07 -12.84
CA MET A 10 -5.30 8.00 -13.39
C MET A 10 -5.68 7.64 -14.83
N SER A 11 -4.78 7.00 -15.57
CA SER A 11 -5.03 6.57 -16.96
C SER A 11 -5.92 5.31 -17.07
N SER A 12 -6.08 4.52 -16.01
CA SER A 12 -6.90 3.31 -16.02
C SER A 12 -7.74 3.12 -14.76
N LYS A 13 -9.06 3.08 -14.93
CA LYS A 13 -10.02 2.79 -13.85
C LYS A 13 -9.80 1.40 -13.24
N THR A 14 -9.34 0.44 -14.03
CA THR A 14 -9.10 -0.94 -13.60
C THR A 14 -7.85 -1.02 -12.71
N VAL A 15 -6.73 -0.42 -13.13
CA VAL A 15 -5.51 -0.30 -12.31
C VAL A 15 -5.82 0.39 -10.98
N TRP A 16 -6.59 1.48 -11.02
CA TRP A 16 -6.98 2.22 -9.83
C TRP A 16 -7.84 1.38 -8.87
N LYS A 17 -8.86 0.68 -9.37
CA LYS A 17 -9.75 -0.16 -8.54
C LYS A 17 -8.98 -1.30 -7.87
N GLN A 18 -8.08 -1.95 -8.59
CA GLN A 18 -7.26 -3.05 -8.06
C GLN A 18 -6.28 -2.53 -7.00
N THR A 19 -5.53 -1.47 -7.31
CA THR A 19 -4.56 -0.87 -6.38
C THR A 19 -5.24 -0.39 -5.09
N ARG A 20 -6.42 0.23 -5.19
CA ARG A 20 -7.18 0.67 -4.00
C ARG A 20 -7.64 -0.50 -3.13
N THR A 21 -8.13 -1.57 -3.76
CA THR A 21 -8.61 -2.76 -3.04
C THR A 21 -7.47 -3.46 -2.31
N LEU A 22 -6.32 -3.60 -2.98
CA LEU A 22 -5.13 -4.22 -2.42
C LEU A 22 -4.50 -3.33 -1.32
N GLY A 23 -4.49 -2.01 -1.53
CA GLY A 23 -4.00 -1.05 -0.54
C GLY A 23 -4.78 -1.09 0.77
N GLY A 24 -6.11 -1.16 0.70
CA GLY A 24 -6.94 -1.32 1.91
C GLY A 24 -6.61 -2.59 2.71
N ARG A 25 -6.29 -3.70 2.03
CA ARG A 25 -5.89 -4.95 2.68
C ARG A 25 -4.50 -4.84 3.32
N LEU A 26 -3.53 -4.26 2.61
CA LEU A 26 -2.17 -4.06 3.13
C LEU A 26 -2.16 -3.13 4.34
N PHE A 27 -2.88 -2.01 4.31
CA PHE A 27 -2.94 -1.10 5.46
C PHE A 27 -3.65 -1.73 6.66
N LYS A 28 -4.65 -2.59 6.45
CA LYS A 28 -5.27 -3.36 7.54
C LYS A 28 -4.25 -4.31 8.21
N ILE A 29 -3.42 -5.01 7.41
CA ILE A 29 -2.35 -5.87 7.94
C ILE A 29 -1.30 -5.02 8.67
N ALA A 30 -0.86 -3.92 8.08
CA ALA A 30 0.10 -2.99 8.68
C ALA A 30 -0.39 -2.47 10.05
N SER A 31 -1.69 -2.14 10.18
CA SER A 31 -2.25 -1.70 11.46
C SER A 31 -2.24 -2.81 12.52
N ILE A 32 -2.46 -4.07 12.13
CA ILE A 32 -2.39 -5.20 13.07
C ILE A 32 -0.96 -5.40 13.56
N ILE A 33 0.03 -5.31 12.67
CA ILE A 33 1.46 -5.39 13.02
C ILE A 33 1.83 -4.26 14.00
N MET A 34 1.33 -3.05 13.75
CA MET A 34 1.59 -1.89 14.60
C MET A 34 1.07 -2.05 16.03
N LEU A 35 -0.06 -2.76 16.23
CA LEU A 35 -0.56 -3.06 17.58
C LEU A 35 0.41 -3.93 18.40
N GLY A 36 1.28 -4.71 17.75
CA GLY A 36 2.37 -5.42 18.43
C GLY A 36 3.35 -4.50 19.14
N GLY A 37 3.47 -3.24 18.71
CA GLY A 37 4.30 -2.21 19.35
C GLY A 37 3.83 -1.82 20.74
N ILE A 38 2.58 -2.12 21.11
CA ILE A 38 2.05 -1.90 22.47
C ILE A 38 2.71 -2.87 23.46
N LEU A 39 3.00 -4.10 23.03
CA LEU A 39 3.64 -5.13 23.86
C LEU A 39 5.15 -4.88 24.01
N VAL A 40 5.77 -4.26 23.01
CA VAL A 40 7.22 -4.00 22.98
C VAL A 40 7.47 -2.53 22.61
N PRO A 41 7.46 -1.60 23.58
CA PRO A 41 7.57 -0.16 23.31
C PRO A 41 8.86 0.25 22.58
N THR A 42 9.96 -0.47 22.79
CA THR A 42 11.24 -0.24 22.09
C THR A 42 11.13 -0.47 20.58
N LEU A 43 10.17 -1.29 20.14
CA LEU A 43 9.90 -1.57 18.74
C LEU A 43 8.69 -0.80 18.19
N ALA A 44 8.03 0.04 18.99
CA ALA A 44 6.81 0.74 18.56
C ALA A 44 7.04 1.61 17.32
N LEU A 45 8.14 2.38 17.28
CA LEU A 45 8.47 3.23 16.15
C LEU A 45 8.78 2.43 14.86
N PRO A 46 9.66 1.41 14.87
CA PRO A 46 9.91 0.60 13.67
C PRO A 46 8.68 -0.22 13.25
N LEU A 47 7.86 -0.72 14.18
CA LEU A 47 6.61 -1.44 13.87
C LEU A 47 5.53 -0.55 13.27
N LEU A 48 5.62 0.77 13.47
CA LEU A 48 4.77 1.75 12.80
C LEU A 48 5.33 2.08 11.41
N LEU A 49 6.59 2.49 11.33
CA LEU A 49 7.15 3.06 10.09
C LEU A 49 7.39 2.00 9.01
N ILE A 50 7.96 0.85 9.37
CA ILE A 50 8.37 -0.17 8.39
C ILE A 50 7.17 -0.70 7.60
N PRO A 51 6.05 -1.11 8.21
CA PRO A 51 4.92 -1.64 7.46
C PRO A 51 4.24 -0.59 6.59
N ILE A 52 4.17 0.67 7.05
CA ILE A 52 3.55 1.77 6.30
C ILE A 52 4.37 2.09 5.05
N ILE A 53 5.69 2.23 5.19
CA ILE A 53 6.60 2.51 4.08
C ILE A 53 6.61 1.34 3.10
N ALA A 54 6.72 0.11 3.60
CA ALA A 54 6.73 -1.09 2.78
C ALA A 54 5.42 -1.25 2.00
N ALA A 55 4.25 -1.07 2.63
CA ALA A 55 2.95 -1.13 1.97
C ALA A 55 2.82 -0.04 0.89
N SER A 56 3.28 1.17 1.17
CA SER A 56 3.22 2.30 0.24
C SER A 56 4.09 2.06 -1.00
N LEU A 57 5.36 1.67 -0.79
CA LEU A 57 6.29 1.31 -1.87
C LEU A 57 5.76 0.14 -2.70
N PHE A 58 5.27 -0.90 -2.04
CA PHE A 58 4.71 -2.06 -2.71
C PHE A 58 3.54 -1.68 -3.61
N LEU A 59 2.62 -0.84 -3.15
CA LEU A 59 1.48 -0.39 -3.94
C LEU A 59 1.89 0.45 -5.15
N ILE A 60 2.93 1.29 -5.01
CA ILE A 60 3.48 2.06 -6.14
C ILE A 60 4.00 1.10 -7.21
N VAL A 61 4.86 0.14 -6.82
CA VAL A 61 5.42 -0.85 -7.77
C VAL A 61 4.32 -1.71 -8.39
N TYR A 62 3.40 -2.23 -7.57
CA TYR A 62 2.29 -3.04 -8.04
C TYR A 62 1.42 -2.29 -9.07
N SER A 63 1.08 -1.03 -8.79
CA SER A 63 0.28 -0.21 -9.69
C SER A 63 0.99 0.04 -11.03
N TYR A 64 2.33 0.18 -11.03
CA TYR A 64 3.11 0.35 -12.24
C TYR A 64 3.17 -0.94 -13.08
N VAL A 65 3.42 -2.09 -12.42
CA VAL A 65 3.43 -3.40 -13.10
C VAL A 65 2.07 -3.70 -13.72
N LEU A 66 0.99 -3.41 -12.99
CA LEU A 66 -0.38 -3.62 -13.48
C LEU A 66 -0.69 -2.73 -14.69
N TYR A 67 -0.31 -1.45 -14.64
CA TYR A 67 -0.44 -0.55 -15.79
C TYR A 67 0.36 -1.04 -17.01
N LYS A 68 1.60 -1.51 -16.81
CA LYS A 68 2.41 -2.06 -17.90
C LYS A 68 1.79 -3.32 -18.50
N LYS A 69 1.09 -4.14 -17.71
CA LYS A 69 0.34 -5.31 -18.19
C LYS A 69 -0.90 -4.92 -18.99
N GLU A 70 -1.61 -3.85 -18.62
CA GLU A 70 -2.77 -3.37 -19.39
C GLU A 70 -2.40 -2.72 -20.72
N LYS A 71 -1.21 -2.12 -20.83
CA LYS A 71 -0.70 -1.52 -22.07
C LYS A 71 0.00 -2.51 -23.01
N LYS A 72 0.19 -3.76 -22.59
CA LYS A 72 0.76 -4.83 -23.39
C LYS A 72 -0.36 -5.64 -24.03
#